data_AF-A0A519YM05-F1
#
_entry.id   AF-A0A519YM05-F1
#
_cell.length_a   1.000
_cell.length_b   1.000
_cell.length_c   1.000
_cell.angle_alpha   90.00
_cell.angle_beta   90.00
_cell.angle_gamma   90.00
#
_symmetry.space_group_name_H-M   'P 1'
#
loop_
_entity.id
_entity.type
_entity.pdbx_description
1 polymer ?
#
loop_
_entity_poly.entity_id
_entity_poly.type
_entity_poly.pdbx_seq_one_letter_code
_entity_poly.pdbx_strand_id
1 'polypeptide(L)'
;CRTLLEAAGSLQVTFHRAFDVCQNQAQALEEIIGLGCHRVLTSGGQASAPAGQAQLAALVQQAAGRIGIMPGAGVTPATLPVLVHTTGAPEFHASAKRLVAVSAGTPATEFDAPRWETDAAIVAELVAQLQVTPAATLDR
;
A
#
# COMPACT_ATOMS: atom_id res chain seq x y z
N CYS A 1 8.68 18.66 3.17
CA CYS A 1 8.49 17.52 4.11
C CYS A 1 9.51 17.48 5.25
N ARG A 2 10.71 18.07 5.13
CA ARG A 2 11.79 17.98 6.14
C ARG A 2 11.34 18.21 7.60
N THR A 3 10.60 19.28 7.87
CA THR A 3 10.08 19.58 9.23
C THR A 3 9.23 18.46 9.84
N LEU A 4 8.44 17.75 9.01
CA LEU A 4 7.62 16.62 9.50
C LEU A 4 8.47 15.39 9.81
N LEU A 5 9.53 15.15 9.04
CA LEU A 5 10.49 14.07 9.31
C LEU A 5 11.30 14.34 10.57
N GLU A 6 11.75 15.59 10.77
CA GLU A 6 12.44 16.01 11.99
C GLU A 6 11.54 15.83 13.22
N ALA A 7 10.26 16.22 13.12
CA ALA A 7 9.28 16.02 14.20
C ALA A 7 8.98 14.53 14.48
N ALA A 8 9.07 13.66 13.47
CA ALA A 8 8.88 12.22 13.63
C ALA A 8 10.05 11.55 14.39
N GLY A 9 11.23 12.19 14.44
CA GLY A 9 12.38 11.70 15.19
C GLY A 9 12.83 10.31 14.73
N SER A 10 12.80 9.33 15.64
CA SER A 10 13.22 7.96 15.37
C SER A 10 12.12 7.05 14.79
N LEU A 11 10.92 7.58 14.56
CA LEU A 11 9.82 6.80 13.98
C LEU A 11 10.06 6.52 12.50
N GLN A 12 9.61 5.34 12.05
CA GLN A 12 9.61 5.03 10.63
C GLN A 12 8.53 5.83 9.92
N VAL A 13 8.92 6.55 8.86
CA VAL A 13 8.02 7.41 8.09
C VAL A 13 7.67 6.77 6.76
N THR A 14 6.37 6.70 6.47
CA THR A 14 5.84 6.29 5.15
C THR A 14 5.30 7.52 4.42
N PHE A 15 5.79 7.78 3.21
CA PHE A 15 5.19 8.76 2.33
C PHE A 15 3.94 8.16 1.68
N HIS A 16 2.78 8.74 1.96
CA HIS A 16 1.49 8.19 1.53
C HIS A 16 1.21 8.45 0.03
N ARG A 17 -0.03 8.15 -0.40
CA ARG A 17 -0.49 8.25 -1.80
C ARG A 17 -0.50 9.64 -2.45
N ALA A 18 -0.11 10.71 -1.76
CA ALA A 18 0.26 11.95 -2.45
C ALA A 18 1.39 11.73 -3.49
N PHE A 19 2.15 10.64 -3.37
CA PHE A 19 3.09 10.21 -4.40
C PHE A 19 2.42 9.87 -5.74
N ASP A 20 1.18 9.36 -5.72
CA ASP A 20 0.45 8.99 -6.94
C ASP A 20 0.15 10.18 -7.85
N VAL A 21 0.11 11.39 -7.29
CA VAL A 21 -0.16 12.63 -8.05
C VAL A 21 1.11 13.39 -8.46
N CYS A 22 2.30 12.85 -8.17
CA CYS A 22 3.56 13.44 -8.62
C CYS A 22 3.68 13.32 -10.15
N GLN A 23 3.96 14.45 -10.81
CA GLN A 23 4.10 14.49 -12.27
C GLN A 23 5.29 13.64 -12.78
N ASN A 24 6.39 13.61 -12.03
CA ASN A 24 7.54 12.74 -12.28
C ASN A 24 7.82 11.88 -11.05
N GLN A 25 7.28 10.66 -11.04
CA GLN A 25 7.44 9.73 -9.93
C GLN A 25 8.88 9.25 -9.75
N ALA A 26 9.66 9.13 -10.82
CA ALA A 26 11.06 8.71 -10.73
C ALA A 26 11.90 9.76 -9.99
N GLN A 27 11.73 11.04 -10.31
CA GLN A 27 12.39 12.13 -9.58
C GLN A 27 11.89 12.23 -8.14
N ALA A 28 10.57 12.18 -7.94
CA ALA A 28 9.97 12.27 -6.60
C ALA A 28 10.47 11.15 -5.68
N LEU A 29 10.69 9.94 -6.22
CA LEU A 29 11.24 8.81 -5.47
C LEU A 29 12.64 9.14 -4.93
N GLU A 30 13.54 9.68 -5.75
CA GLU A 30 14.89 10.07 -5.31
C GLU A 30 14.87 11.17 -4.26
N GLU A 31 13.96 12.15 -4.40
CA GLU A 31 13.78 13.21 -3.40
C GLU A 31 13.29 12.65 -2.06
N ILE A 32 12.33 11.70 -2.09
CA ILE A 32 11.80 11.04 -0.89
C ILE A 32 12.86 10.17 -0.22
N ILE A 33 13.70 9.48 -0.99
CA ILE A 33 14.87 8.74 -0.49
C ILE A 33 15.83 9.71 0.21
N GLY A 34 16.18 10.82 -0.44
CA GLY A 34 17.08 11.84 0.12
C GLY A 34 16.54 12.53 1.37
N LEU A 35 15.22 12.52 1.58
CA LEU A 35 14.59 12.99 2.80
C LEU A 35 14.68 11.99 3.97
N GLY A 36 14.97 10.71 3.71
CA GLY A 36 15.05 9.67 4.74
C GLY A 36 13.71 8.98 5.06
N CYS A 37 12.73 9.01 4.15
CA CYS A 37 11.53 8.20 4.30
C CYS A 37 11.87 6.70 4.20
N HIS A 38 11.12 5.86 4.91
CA HIS A 38 11.35 4.43 4.96
C HIS A 38 10.54 3.67 3.91
N ARG A 39 9.37 4.22 3.55
CA ARG A 39 8.44 3.60 2.60
C ARG A 39 7.70 4.62 1.75
N VAL A 40 7.24 4.19 0.59
CA VAL A 40 6.26 4.90 -0.24
C VAL A 40 5.04 4.01 -0.43
N LEU A 41 3.87 4.50 -0.02
CA LEU A 41 2.57 3.90 -0.32
C LEU A 41 2.02 4.49 -1.62
N THR A 42 1.83 3.64 -2.63
CA THR A 42 1.52 4.08 -4.00
C THR A 42 0.68 3.04 -4.74
N SER A 43 -0.14 3.47 -5.69
CA SER A 43 -0.82 2.63 -6.68
C SER A 43 -0.13 2.69 -8.05
N GLY A 44 1.10 3.22 -8.11
CA GLY A 44 1.82 3.43 -9.36
C GLY A 44 1.28 4.62 -10.16
N GLY A 45 0.67 5.61 -9.49
CA GLY A 45 0.01 6.74 -10.16
C GLY A 45 -1.30 6.39 -10.86
N GLN A 46 -1.84 5.19 -10.65
CA GLN A 46 -3.09 4.73 -11.26
C GLN A 46 -4.24 4.65 -10.25
N ALA A 47 -5.46 4.41 -10.72
CA ALA A 47 -6.64 4.28 -9.85
C ALA A 47 -6.52 3.12 -8.83
N SER A 48 -5.76 2.07 -9.17
CA SER A 48 -5.51 0.90 -8.33
C SER A 48 -4.11 0.33 -8.57
N ALA A 49 -3.55 -0.39 -7.60
CA ALA A 49 -2.26 -1.06 -7.74
C ALA A 49 -2.22 -2.05 -8.93
N PRO A 50 -3.24 -2.88 -9.20
CA PRO A 50 -3.24 -3.74 -10.39
C PRO A 50 -3.13 -2.95 -11.69
N ALA A 51 -3.80 -1.79 -11.80
CA ALA A 51 -3.69 -0.94 -12.98
C ALA A 51 -2.30 -0.31 -13.12
N GLY A 52 -1.61 -0.02 -11.99
CA GLY A 52 -0.27 0.55 -11.96
C GLY A 52 0.87 -0.47 -11.80
N GLN A 53 0.62 -1.78 -11.92
CA GLN A 53 1.60 -2.82 -11.56
C GLN A 53 2.94 -2.72 -12.31
N ALA A 54 2.93 -2.27 -13.57
CA ALA A 54 4.17 -2.06 -14.34
C ALA A 54 5.00 -0.90 -13.79
N GLN A 55 4.35 0.21 -13.43
CA GLN A 55 5.01 1.35 -12.80
C GLN A 55 5.51 1.00 -11.40
N LEU A 56 4.74 0.22 -10.64
CA LEU A 56 5.16 -0.29 -9.33
C LEU A 56 6.44 -1.14 -9.44
N ALA A 57 6.52 -2.05 -10.42
CA ALA A 57 7.73 -2.83 -10.67
C ALA A 57 8.95 -1.94 -11.00
N ALA A 58 8.76 -0.92 -11.85
CA ALA A 58 9.81 0.04 -12.18
C ALA A 58 10.29 0.82 -10.94
N LEU A 59 9.36 1.23 -10.07
CA LEU A 59 9.67 1.92 -8.80
C LEU A 59 10.41 1.01 -7.83
N VAL A 60 10.02 -0.27 -7.70
CA VAL A 60 10.73 -1.27 -6.88
C VAL A 60 12.17 -1.42 -7.37
N GLN A 61 12.35 -1.57 -8.69
CA GLN A 61 13.67 -1.67 -9.30
C GLN A 61 14.51 -0.41 -9.07
N GLN A 62 13.93 0.78 -9.27
CA GLN A 62 14.63 2.05 -9.05
C GLN A 62 14.99 2.23 -7.57
N ALA A 63 14.09 1.89 -6.65
CA ALA A 63 14.34 1.98 -5.21
C ALA A 63 15.56 1.14 -4.80
N ALA A 64 15.77 -0.02 -5.43
CA ALA A 64 16.94 -0.88 -5.23
C ALA A 64 17.23 -1.15 -3.73
N GLY A 65 16.17 -1.36 -2.95
CA GLY A 65 16.26 -1.61 -1.50
C GLY A 65 16.53 -0.39 -0.61
N ARG A 66 16.74 0.81 -1.18
CA ARG A 66 16.98 2.06 -0.42
C ARG A 66 15.74 2.56 0.31
N ILE A 67 14.55 2.20 -0.19
CA ILE A 67 13.25 2.53 0.38
C ILE A 67 12.24 1.42 0.04
N GLY A 68 11.31 1.13 0.93
CA GLY A 68 10.25 0.16 0.66
C GLY A 68 9.17 0.73 -0.26
N ILE A 69 8.88 0.06 -1.38
CA ILE A 69 7.70 0.37 -2.19
C ILE A 69 6.56 -0.52 -1.71
N MET A 70 5.47 0.10 -1.27
CA MET A 70 4.29 -0.58 -0.73
C MET A 70 3.08 -0.34 -1.63
N PRO A 71 2.76 -1.27 -2.56
CA PRO A 71 1.55 -1.19 -3.37
C PRO A 71 0.30 -1.05 -2.50
N GLY A 72 -0.58 -0.14 -2.89
CA GLY A 72 -1.85 0.13 -2.23
C GLY A 72 -2.95 0.48 -3.21
N ALA A 73 -4.19 0.55 -2.69
CA ALA A 73 -5.44 0.69 -3.44
C ALA A 73 -5.80 -0.54 -4.31
N GLY A 74 -6.88 -1.23 -3.93
CA GLY A 74 -7.34 -2.43 -4.64
C GLY A 74 -6.54 -3.70 -4.33
N VAL A 75 -5.75 -3.71 -3.25
CA VAL A 75 -5.13 -4.95 -2.75
C VAL A 75 -6.19 -5.78 -2.01
N THR A 76 -6.45 -6.97 -2.53
CA THR A 76 -7.46 -7.94 -2.09
C THR A 76 -6.91 -9.36 -2.28
N PRO A 77 -7.51 -10.40 -1.67
CA PRO A 77 -7.06 -11.77 -1.90
C PRO A 77 -7.04 -12.20 -3.37
N ALA A 78 -7.89 -11.62 -4.21
CA ALA A 78 -7.92 -11.91 -5.64
C ALA A 78 -6.78 -11.21 -6.42
N THR A 79 -6.35 -10.03 -5.98
CA THR A 79 -5.37 -9.20 -6.70
C THR A 79 -3.95 -9.33 -6.15
N LEU A 80 -3.80 -9.80 -4.91
CA LEU A 80 -2.50 -9.91 -4.26
C LEU A 80 -1.51 -10.84 -4.99
N PRO A 81 -1.89 -12.05 -5.46
CA PRO A 81 -0.92 -12.96 -6.06
C PRO A 81 -0.22 -12.38 -7.30
N VAL A 82 -0.99 -11.73 -8.19
CA VAL A 82 -0.42 -11.08 -9.38
C VAL A 82 0.44 -9.88 -9.00
N LEU A 83 0.04 -9.09 -8.00
CA LEU A 83 0.83 -7.96 -7.53
C LEU A 83 2.18 -8.40 -6.96
N VAL A 84 2.19 -9.46 -6.13
CA VAL A 84 3.43 -10.04 -5.59
C VAL A 84 4.35 -10.47 -6.74
N HIS A 85 3.82 -11.25 -7.68
CA HIS A 85 4.61 -11.78 -8.78
C HIS A 85 5.16 -10.68 -9.72
N THR A 86 4.32 -9.71 -10.10
CA THR A 86 4.68 -8.71 -11.10
C THR A 86 5.53 -7.58 -10.53
N THR A 87 5.25 -7.13 -9.31
CA THR A 87 5.94 -5.96 -8.74
C THR A 87 7.23 -6.31 -8.01
N GLY A 88 7.32 -7.52 -7.44
CA GLY A 88 8.41 -7.88 -6.53
C GLY A 88 8.44 -7.05 -5.24
N ALA A 89 7.37 -6.32 -4.93
CA ALA A 89 7.31 -5.49 -3.73
C ALA A 89 7.29 -6.36 -2.45
N PRO A 90 8.02 -5.95 -1.39
CA PRO A 90 8.09 -6.72 -0.15
C PRO A 90 6.93 -6.46 0.82
N GLU A 91 6.18 -5.37 0.63
CA GLU A 91 5.14 -4.91 1.55
C GLU A 91 3.89 -4.51 0.78
N PHE A 92 2.69 -4.71 1.34
CA PHE A 92 1.42 -4.39 0.68
C PHE A 92 0.45 -3.72 1.66
N HIS A 93 -0.34 -2.76 1.16
CA HIS A 93 -1.35 -2.06 1.95
C HIS A 93 -2.77 -2.38 1.47
N ALA A 94 -3.55 -3.06 2.31
CA ALA A 94 -4.95 -3.38 2.07
C ALA A 94 -5.84 -2.76 3.15
N SER A 95 -7.04 -2.32 2.76
CA SER A 95 -8.07 -1.92 3.73
C SER A 95 -8.74 -3.13 4.40
N ALA A 96 -8.77 -4.28 3.70
CA ALA A 96 -9.37 -5.54 4.15
C ALA A 96 -10.73 -5.37 4.83
N LYS A 97 -11.57 -4.47 4.30
CA LYS A 97 -12.82 -4.04 4.96
C LYS A 97 -14.06 -4.72 4.38
N ARG A 98 -15.04 -4.94 5.23
CA ARG A 98 -16.42 -5.31 4.87
C ARG A 98 -17.40 -4.23 5.30
N LEU A 99 -18.56 -4.22 4.65
CA LEU A 99 -19.69 -3.39 5.08
C LEU A 99 -20.35 -4.03 6.31
N VAL A 100 -20.56 -3.24 7.35
CA VAL A 100 -21.29 -3.67 8.56
C VAL A 100 -22.78 -3.57 8.27
N ALA A 101 -23.49 -4.69 8.41
CA ALA A 101 -24.94 -4.69 8.27
C ALA A 101 -25.58 -3.83 9.37
N VAL A 102 -26.49 -2.94 8.97
CA VAL A 102 -27.30 -2.19 9.92
C VAL A 102 -28.33 -3.14 10.54
N SER A 103 -28.42 -3.16 11.87
CA SER A 103 -29.41 -3.98 12.57
C SER A 103 -30.83 -3.56 12.17
N ALA A 104 -31.64 -4.53 11.77
CA ALA A 104 -33.06 -4.31 11.48
C ALA A 104 -33.76 -3.83 12.77
N GLY A 105 -34.18 -2.57 12.81
CA GLY A 105 -34.89 -2.00 13.97
C GLY A 105 -34.60 -0.52 14.24
N THR A 106 -33.49 0.01 13.74
CA THR A 106 -33.20 1.46 13.86
C THR A 106 -33.75 2.18 12.62
N PRO A 107 -34.63 3.19 12.77
CA PRO A 107 -35.08 4.02 11.65
C PRO A 107 -33.88 4.72 11.02
N ALA A 108 -33.76 4.64 9.69
CA ALA A 108 -32.70 5.32 8.99
C ALA A 108 -32.85 6.86 9.12
N THR A 109 -31.77 7.55 9.44
CA THR A 109 -31.69 9.01 9.48
C THR A 109 -30.89 9.54 8.28
N GLU A 110 -31.04 10.82 7.96
CA GLU A 110 -30.23 11.49 6.91
C GLU A 110 -28.72 11.50 7.21
N PHE A 111 -28.33 11.20 8.44
CA PHE A 111 -26.93 11.10 8.88
C PHE A 111 -26.39 9.67 8.86
N ASP A 112 -27.21 8.67 8.48
CA ASP A 112 -26.73 7.30 8.42
C ASP A 112 -25.78 7.10 7.24
N ALA A 113 -24.54 6.78 7.59
CA ALA A 113 -23.49 6.45 6.65
C ALA A 113 -23.21 4.93 6.68
N PRO A 114 -22.87 4.32 5.54
CA PRO A 114 -22.37 2.95 5.49
C PRO A 114 -21.17 2.80 6.44
N ARG A 115 -21.29 1.89 7.41
CA ARG A 115 -20.19 1.58 8.34
C ARG A 115 -19.32 0.48 7.76
N TRP A 116 -18.02 0.67 7.81
CA TRP A 116 -17.04 -0.31 7.36
C TRP A 116 -16.19 -0.75 8.54
N GLU A 117 -15.85 -2.03 8.57
CA GLU A 117 -14.91 -2.59 9.53
C GLU A 117 -13.90 -3.48 8.83
N THR A 118 -12.70 -3.57 9.38
CA THR A 118 -11.71 -4.55 8.92
C THR A 118 -12.21 -5.96 9.24
N ASP A 119 -12.19 -6.83 8.25
CA ASP A 119 -12.59 -8.23 8.37
C ASP A 119 -11.37 -9.11 8.62
N ALA A 120 -11.36 -9.78 9.78
CA ALA A 120 -10.25 -10.65 10.19
C ALA A 120 -10.03 -11.84 9.25
N ALA A 121 -11.07 -12.37 8.60
CA ALA A 121 -10.94 -13.47 7.65
C ALA A 121 -10.24 -13.02 6.37
N ILE A 122 -10.58 -11.82 5.85
CA ILE A 122 -9.90 -11.23 4.69
C ILE A 122 -8.41 -10.99 5.02
N VAL A 123 -8.12 -10.45 6.22
CA VAL A 123 -6.73 -10.27 6.67
C VAL A 123 -5.99 -11.60 6.75
N ALA A 124 -6.59 -12.63 7.34
CA ALA A 124 -5.97 -13.95 7.47
C ALA A 124 -5.66 -14.58 6.10
N GLU A 125 -6.56 -14.43 5.14
CA GLU A 125 -6.36 -14.91 3.77
C GLU A 125 -5.18 -14.20 3.07
N LEU A 126 -5.11 -12.86 3.18
CA LEU A 126 -3.99 -12.08 2.64
C LEU A 126 -2.66 -12.52 3.25
N VAL A 127 -2.61 -12.71 4.57
CA VAL A 127 -1.41 -13.17 5.28
C VAL A 127 -1.00 -14.58 4.83
N ALA A 128 -1.95 -15.50 4.69
CA ALA A 128 -1.68 -16.86 4.24
C ALA A 128 -1.05 -16.88 2.83
N GLN A 129 -1.56 -16.05 1.91
CA GLN A 129 -1.00 -15.96 0.55
C GLN A 129 0.45 -15.43 0.53
N LEU A 130 0.80 -14.50 1.43
CA LEU A 130 2.17 -13.99 1.55
C LEU A 130 3.12 -14.99 2.18
N GLN A 131 2.65 -15.84 3.11
CA GLN A 131 3.48 -16.86 3.78
C GLN A 131 3.77 -18.09 2.90
N VAL A 132 2.89 -18.39 1.93
CA VAL A 132 3.04 -19.55 1.03
C VAL A 132 3.91 -19.24 -0.19
N THR A 133 4.07 -17.97 -0.54
CA THR A 133 4.99 -17.57 -1.60
C THR A 133 6.42 -17.69 -1.06
N PRO A 134 7.30 -18.55 -1.61
CA PRO A 134 8.67 -18.63 -1.13
C PRO A 134 9.28 -17.23 -1.23
N ALA A 135 9.86 -16.74 -0.14
CA ALA A 135 10.70 -15.56 -0.19
C ALA A 135 11.71 -15.80 -1.30
N ALA A 136 11.61 -15.03 -2.39
CA ALA A 136 12.68 -14.98 -3.37
C ALA A 136 13.93 -14.65 -2.57
N THR A 137 14.85 -15.60 -2.50
CA THR A 137 16.09 -15.52 -1.74
C THR A 137 16.86 -14.32 -2.27
N LEU A 138 16.70 -13.16 -1.63
CA LEU A 138 17.62 -12.05 -1.73
C LEU A 138 18.83 -12.48 -0.90
N ASP A 139 19.75 -13.17 -1.57
CA ASP A 139 21.09 -13.40 -1.06
C ASP A 139 21.71 -12.02 -0.78
N ARG A 140 22.27 -11.88 0.42
CA ARG A 140 22.75 -10.62 1.00
C ARG A 140 24.18 -10.31 0.56
#